data_AF-R4M163-F1
#
_entry.id   AF-R4M163-F1
#
_cell.length_a   1.000
_cell.length_b   1.000
_cell.length_c   1.000
_cell.angle_alpha   90.00
_cell.angle_beta   90.00
_cell.angle_gamma   90.00
#
_symmetry.space_group_name_H-M   'P 1'
#
loop_
_entity.id
_entity.type
_entity.pdbx_description
1 polymer ?
#
loop_
_entity_poly.entity_id
_entity_poly.type
_entity_poly.pdbx_seq_one_letter_code
_entity_poly.pdbx_strand_id
1 'polypeptide(L)'
;MPLPPPPPPVGSGGAGAKRRRWLVAVVAAWVVVLVVAVVWAVRKDPPTVPEQRPIAESLPLVEQVTGAVVAAADAPDRTVEIGALTFDQHCSITPVRGGVEAIRDVVVRVRDDQIPGALESVAAALPGQYRAEVQHNAGNTRFALHADAGDFVGIDASVEGTATAITLEVSTGCRPRSSGVDYAPAPVVPPASEVPAAFLGALKALGAEQKYTVTEATCPSGRTARTFTAEGIKVSGDPGWALGDVAGGEVVIRADPHEWAYRVKEVSLVVTEGDGVARVSATVGCR
;
A
#
# COMPACT_ATOMS: atom_id res chain seq x y z
N MET A 1 -50.16 52.24 66.79
CA MET A 1 -48.71 51.93 66.79
C MET A 1 -48.18 52.21 65.40
N PRO A 2 -47.28 53.19 65.21
CA PRO A 2 -46.70 53.52 63.90
C PRO A 2 -45.68 52.45 63.48
N LEU A 3 -45.72 52.06 62.20
CA LEU A 3 -44.79 51.11 61.58
C LEU A 3 -43.38 51.71 61.46
N PRO A 4 -42.31 50.91 61.63
CA PRO A 4 -40.94 51.37 61.43
C PRO A 4 -40.69 51.74 59.96
N PRO A 5 -39.88 52.78 59.69
CA PRO A 5 -39.55 53.18 58.33
C PRO A 5 -38.76 52.09 57.59
N PRO A 6 -38.93 51.94 56.27
CA PRO A 6 -38.19 50.96 55.48
C PRO A 6 -36.68 51.30 55.47
N PRO A 7 -35.80 50.28 55.41
CA PRO A 7 -34.36 50.51 55.34
C PRO A 7 -33.99 51.23 54.03
N PRO A 8 -32.93 52.04 54.05
CA PRO A 8 -32.47 52.75 52.86
C PRO A 8 -32.01 51.77 51.77
N PRO A 9 -32.19 52.11 50.48
CA PRO A 9 -31.71 51.30 49.38
C PRO A 9 -30.17 51.23 49.42
N VAL A 10 -29.63 50.01 49.44
CA VAL A 10 -28.19 49.77 49.33
C VAL A 10 -27.75 50.16 47.92
N GLY A 11 -27.10 51.32 47.80
CA GLY A 11 -26.52 51.78 46.55
C GLY A 11 -25.37 50.87 46.12
N SER A 12 -25.58 50.08 45.07
CA SER A 12 -24.55 49.28 44.41
C SER A 12 -23.58 50.18 43.63
N GLY A 13 -22.64 50.78 44.36
CA GLY A 13 -21.58 51.64 43.82
C GLY A 13 -20.74 50.93 42.75
N GLY A 14 -20.50 51.63 41.63
CA GLY A 14 -19.86 51.16 40.40
C GLY A 14 -18.37 50.76 40.44
N ALA A 15 -17.88 50.20 41.55
CA ALA A 15 -16.51 49.67 41.67
C ALA A 15 -16.31 48.31 40.97
N GLY A 16 -17.40 47.61 40.60
CA GLY A 16 -17.34 46.28 39.97
C GLY A 16 -16.85 46.27 38.51
N ALA A 17 -17.03 47.38 37.77
CA ALA A 17 -16.76 47.40 36.33
C ALA A 17 -15.26 47.35 35.99
N LYS A 18 -14.41 48.05 36.76
CA LYS A 18 -12.95 48.10 36.51
C LYS A 18 -12.29 46.77 36.85
N ARG A 19 -12.69 46.15 37.97
CA ARG A 19 -12.22 44.82 38.38
C ARG A 19 -12.64 43.74 37.39
N ARG A 20 -13.88 43.82 36.87
CA ARG A 20 -14.37 42.91 35.82
C ARG A 20 -13.56 43.05 34.52
N ARG A 21 -13.27 44.28 34.07
CA ARG A 21 -12.45 44.52 32.86
C ARG A 21 -11.04 43.97 32.99
N TRP A 22 -10.42 44.12 34.16
CA TRP A 22 -9.08 43.58 34.41
C TRP A 22 -9.05 42.05 34.38
N LEU A 23 -10.02 41.39 35.01
CA LEU A 23 -10.12 39.93 34.98
C LEU A 23 -10.33 39.42 33.55
N VAL A 24 -11.17 40.08 32.76
CA VAL A 24 -11.36 39.75 31.33
C VAL A 24 -10.05 39.87 30.56
N ALA A 25 -9.26 40.91 30.79
CA ALA A 25 -7.97 41.09 30.12
C ALA A 25 -6.97 39.98 30.49
N VAL A 26 -6.92 39.58 31.76
CA VAL A 26 -6.05 38.47 32.22
C VAL A 26 -6.46 37.16 31.58
N VAL A 27 -7.76 36.84 31.55
CA VAL A 27 -8.28 35.62 30.90
C VAL A 27 -7.98 35.64 29.41
N ALA A 28 -8.20 36.78 28.73
CA ALA A 28 -7.90 36.91 27.30
C ALA A 28 -6.40 36.69 27.01
N ALA A 29 -5.52 37.30 27.80
CA ALA A 29 -4.08 37.08 27.68
C ALA A 29 -3.71 35.60 27.90
N TRP A 30 -4.34 34.95 28.88
CA TRP A 30 -4.11 33.53 29.17
C TRP A 30 -4.56 32.61 28.04
N VAL A 31 -5.74 32.87 27.46
CA VAL A 31 -6.24 32.15 26.28
C VAL A 31 -5.29 32.31 25.10
N VAL A 32 -4.78 33.52 24.85
CA VAL A 32 -3.78 33.75 23.79
C VAL A 32 -2.50 32.94 24.04
N VAL A 33 -1.99 32.93 25.28
CA VAL A 33 -0.81 32.14 25.64
C VAL A 33 -1.02 30.64 25.40
N LEU A 34 -2.17 30.09 25.80
CA LEU A 34 -2.50 28.70 25.50
C LEU A 34 -2.54 28.40 24.02
N VAL A 35 -3.22 29.24 23.24
CA VAL A 35 -3.36 29.04 21.80
C VAL A 35 -1.98 29.04 21.15
N VAL A 36 -1.10 29.98 21.54
CA VAL A 36 0.28 30.02 21.06
C VAL A 36 1.06 28.77 21.48
N ALA A 37 0.95 28.34 22.73
CA ALA A 37 1.65 27.15 23.23
C ALA A 37 1.20 25.87 22.51
N VAL A 38 -0.11 25.70 22.31
CA VAL A 38 -0.68 24.56 21.56
C VAL A 38 -0.21 24.57 20.11
N VAL A 39 -0.25 25.73 19.43
CA VAL A 39 0.21 25.85 18.05
C VAL A 39 1.72 25.60 17.93
N TRP A 40 2.50 26.00 18.94
CA TRP A 40 3.94 25.76 18.98
C TRP A 40 4.24 24.27 19.19
N ALA A 41 3.63 23.63 20.20
CA ALA A 41 3.78 22.22 20.50
C ALA A 41 3.43 21.34 19.28
N VAL A 42 2.27 21.59 18.66
CA VAL A 42 1.82 20.88 17.44
C VAL A 42 2.82 21.02 16.26
N ARG A 43 3.61 22.09 16.23
CA ARG A 43 4.59 22.35 15.15
C ARG A 43 6.01 21.89 15.46
N LYS A 44 6.39 21.77 16.73
CA LYS A 44 7.79 21.65 17.14
C LYS A 44 8.10 20.43 18.00
N ASP A 45 7.11 19.86 18.67
CA ASP A 45 7.36 18.66 19.46
C ASP A 45 7.55 17.46 18.53
N PRO A 46 8.65 16.70 18.71
CA PRO A 46 8.89 15.50 17.92
C PRO A 46 7.80 14.47 18.24
N PRO A 47 7.45 13.63 17.26
CA PRO A 47 6.46 12.58 17.43
C PRO A 47 6.83 11.66 18.61
N THR A 48 6.01 11.66 19.68
CA THR A 48 6.23 10.83 20.87
C THR A 48 5.81 9.37 20.67
N VAL A 49 5.20 9.06 19.53
CA VAL A 49 4.70 7.74 19.15
C VAL A 49 5.26 7.40 17.75
N PRO A 50 5.91 6.24 17.53
CA PRO A 50 6.41 5.79 16.22
C PRO A 50 5.41 5.94 15.05
N GLU A 51 4.12 5.90 15.36
CA GLU A 51 2.92 6.17 14.59
C GLU A 51 3.03 7.49 13.79
N GLN A 52 3.73 8.48 14.34
CA GLN A 52 3.85 9.82 13.77
C GLN A 52 5.17 10.06 13.02
N ARG A 53 5.94 8.99 12.73
CA ARG A 53 7.11 9.10 11.85
C ARG A 53 6.70 9.50 10.43
N PRO A 54 7.48 10.36 9.75
CA PRO A 54 7.19 10.79 8.39
C PRO A 54 7.31 9.61 7.41
N ILE A 55 6.53 9.67 6.33
CA ILE A 55 6.47 8.60 5.31
C ILE A 55 7.84 8.16 4.77
N ALA A 56 8.80 9.09 4.67
CA ALA A 56 10.14 8.81 4.17
C ALA A 56 10.87 7.72 4.99
N GLU A 57 10.61 7.66 6.30
CA GLU A 57 11.24 6.67 7.19
C GLU A 57 10.65 5.26 7.02
N SER A 58 9.42 5.15 6.52
CA SER A 58 8.74 3.87 6.31
C SER A 58 9.04 3.23 4.95
N LEU A 59 9.46 4.01 3.93
CA LEU A 59 9.67 3.50 2.58
C LEU A 59 10.67 2.34 2.49
N PRO A 60 11.84 2.37 3.18
CA PRO A 60 12.75 1.23 3.17
C PRO A 60 12.15 -0.03 3.80
N LEU A 61 11.27 0.14 4.80
CA LEU A 61 10.57 -0.99 5.42
C LEU A 61 9.50 -1.54 4.48
N VAL A 62 8.73 -0.71 3.79
CA VAL A 62 7.78 -1.15 2.75
C VAL A 62 8.49 -2.00 1.70
N GLU A 63 9.66 -1.58 1.23
CA GLU A 63 10.44 -2.33 0.24
C GLU A 63 10.87 -3.70 0.77
N GLN A 64 11.36 -3.77 2.01
CA GLN A 64 11.76 -5.03 2.67
C GLN A 64 10.56 -5.95 2.89
N VAL A 65 9.42 -5.39 3.31
CA VAL A 65 8.18 -6.14 3.55
C VAL A 65 7.61 -6.66 2.23
N THR A 66 7.60 -5.85 1.17
CA THR A 66 7.26 -6.32 -0.19
C THR A 66 8.15 -7.49 -0.59
N GLY A 67 9.45 -7.41 -0.37
CA GLY A 67 10.37 -8.52 -0.68
C GLY A 67 10.08 -9.79 0.12
N ALA A 68 9.70 -9.67 1.39
CA ALA A 68 9.26 -10.79 2.21
C ALA A 68 7.94 -11.40 1.72
N VAL A 69 6.98 -10.57 1.30
CA VAL A 69 5.71 -11.01 0.71
C VAL A 69 5.95 -11.73 -0.62
N VAL A 70 6.81 -11.19 -1.49
CA VAL A 70 7.20 -11.84 -2.75
C VAL A 70 7.88 -13.17 -2.47
N ALA A 71 8.78 -13.24 -1.49
CA ALA A 71 9.43 -14.50 -1.11
C ALA A 71 8.45 -15.55 -0.59
N ALA A 72 7.46 -15.13 0.21
CA ALA A 72 6.40 -16.03 0.70
C ALA A 72 5.45 -16.49 -0.43
N ALA A 73 5.21 -15.63 -1.43
CA ALA A 73 4.32 -15.91 -2.55
C ALA A 73 4.99 -16.66 -3.70
N ASP A 74 6.32 -16.63 -3.82
CA ASP A 74 7.03 -17.28 -4.92
C ASP A 74 7.05 -18.80 -4.72
N ALA A 75 6.04 -19.50 -5.27
CA ALA A 75 5.95 -20.97 -5.33
C ALA A 75 5.76 -21.49 -6.78
N PRO A 76 6.06 -22.77 -7.10
CA PRO A 76 6.08 -23.26 -8.50
C PRO A 76 4.70 -23.31 -9.17
N ASP A 77 3.64 -23.34 -8.37
CA ASP A 77 2.25 -23.54 -8.77
C ASP A 77 1.48 -22.23 -8.97
N ARG A 78 2.16 -21.08 -8.92
CA ARG A 78 1.56 -19.76 -9.00
C ARG A 78 2.49 -18.76 -9.68
N THR A 79 1.93 -17.62 -10.10
CA THR A 79 2.72 -16.48 -10.58
C THR A 79 2.64 -15.31 -9.62
N VAL A 80 3.74 -14.56 -9.50
CA VAL A 80 3.82 -13.36 -8.67
C VAL A 80 4.12 -12.15 -9.53
N GLU A 81 3.53 -11.00 -9.20
CA GLU A 81 3.75 -9.71 -9.86
C GLU A 81 3.87 -8.61 -8.81
N ILE A 82 4.90 -7.75 -8.92
CA ILE A 82 5.11 -6.61 -8.04
C ILE A 82 4.51 -5.36 -8.70
N GLY A 83 3.48 -4.80 -8.09
CA GLY A 83 2.85 -3.55 -8.50
C GLY A 83 3.74 -2.33 -8.22
N ALA A 84 3.48 -1.23 -8.92
CA ALA A 84 4.18 0.03 -8.65
C ALA A 84 3.92 0.50 -7.20
N LEU A 85 4.88 1.22 -6.63
CA LEU A 85 4.63 1.93 -5.37
C LEU A 85 3.74 3.14 -5.68
N THR A 86 2.59 3.21 -5.02
CA THR A 86 1.65 4.33 -5.14
C THR A 86 1.54 5.07 -3.81
N PHE A 87 1.03 6.29 -3.87
CA PHE A 87 0.84 7.13 -2.71
C PHE A 87 -0.59 7.68 -2.68
N ASP A 88 -1.38 7.27 -1.68
CA ASP A 88 -2.66 7.91 -1.44
C ASP A 88 -2.46 9.18 -0.60
N GLN A 89 -2.65 10.33 -1.23
CA GLN A 89 -2.52 11.64 -0.61
C GLN A 89 -3.81 12.15 0.05
N HIS A 90 -4.90 11.37 -0.01
CA HIS A 90 -6.22 11.74 0.53
C HIS A 90 -6.47 11.19 1.94
N CYS A 91 -5.55 10.39 2.48
CA CYS A 91 -5.65 9.91 3.84
C CYS A 91 -5.54 11.07 4.86
N SER A 92 -6.23 10.94 6.00
CA SER A 92 -6.20 11.94 7.07
C SER A 92 -5.75 11.31 8.38
N ILE A 93 -4.70 11.88 8.98
CA ILE A 93 -4.17 11.44 10.28
C ILE A 93 -5.11 11.93 11.40
N THR A 94 -5.60 13.16 11.25
CA THR A 94 -6.63 13.75 12.12
C THR A 94 -7.59 14.58 11.25
N PRO A 95 -8.78 14.97 11.77
CA PRO A 95 -9.73 15.79 11.00
C PRO A 95 -9.16 17.11 10.44
N VAL A 96 -8.04 17.60 10.97
CA VAL A 96 -7.38 18.85 10.53
C VAL A 96 -5.97 18.63 9.99
N ARG A 97 -5.50 17.38 9.90
CA ARG A 97 -4.15 17.04 9.45
C ARG A 97 -4.21 15.92 8.42
N GLY A 98 -4.04 16.29 7.16
CA GLY A 98 -3.86 15.33 6.07
C GLY A 98 -2.56 14.54 6.23
N GLY A 99 -2.50 13.40 5.57
CA GLY A 99 -1.31 12.57 5.51
C GLY A 99 -1.00 12.10 4.08
N VAL A 100 -0.25 11.02 4.03
CA VAL A 100 -0.01 10.22 2.84
C VAL A 100 0.21 8.78 3.27
N GLU A 101 -0.30 7.84 2.49
CA GLU A 101 -0.10 6.41 2.67
C GLU A 101 0.65 5.86 1.47
N ALA A 102 1.73 5.11 1.72
CA ALA A 102 2.45 4.39 0.67
C ALA A 102 1.84 2.98 0.55
N ILE A 103 1.47 2.60 -0.66
CA ILE A 103 0.81 1.33 -0.96
C ILE A 103 1.59 0.62 -2.06
N ARG A 104 1.86 -0.66 -1.87
CA ARG A 104 2.42 -1.52 -2.91
C ARG A 104 1.73 -2.86 -2.93
N ASP A 105 1.22 -3.22 -4.10
CA ASP A 105 0.55 -4.49 -4.33
C ASP A 105 1.52 -5.57 -4.75
N VAL A 106 1.29 -6.79 -4.24
CA VAL A 106 1.87 -8.02 -4.77
C VAL A 106 0.72 -8.91 -5.22
N VAL A 107 0.61 -9.12 -6.54
CA VAL A 107 -0.47 -9.92 -7.12
C VAL A 107 0.01 -11.36 -7.32
N VAL A 108 -0.73 -12.30 -6.74
CA VAL A 108 -0.46 -13.74 -6.83
C VAL A 108 -1.59 -14.40 -7.61
N ARG A 109 -1.29 -14.97 -8.78
CA ARG A 109 -2.27 -15.71 -9.58
C ARG A 109 -2.05 -17.20 -9.40
N VAL A 110 -3.15 -17.91 -9.22
CA VAL A 110 -3.20 -19.35 -8.95
C VAL A 110 -4.20 -20.00 -9.89
N ARG A 111 -4.25 -21.33 -9.94
CA ARG A 111 -5.31 -22.03 -10.67
C ARG A 111 -6.64 -21.93 -9.91
N ASP A 112 -7.72 -22.30 -10.59
CA ASP A 112 -9.04 -22.38 -9.99
C ASP A 112 -9.04 -23.24 -8.73
N ASP A 113 -9.85 -22.86 -7.74
CA ASP A 113 -9.99 -23.52 -6.44
C ASP A 113 -8.73 -23.57 -5.56
N GLN A 114 -7.63 -22.90 -5.95
CA GLN A 114 -6.39 -22.89 -5.17
C GLN A 114 -6.24 -21.68 -4.23
N ILE A 115 -7.12 -20.68 -4.32
CA ILE A 115 -7.02 -19.44 -3.52
C ILE A 115 -6.87 -19.71 -2.02
N PRO A 116 -7.69 -20.56 -1.36
CA PRO A 116 -7.60 -20.73 0.08
C PRO A 116 -6.24 -21.29 0.50
N GLY A 117 -5.80 -22.37 -0.14
CA GLY A 117 -4.51 -23.00 0.15
C GLY A 117 -3.32 -22.11 -0.22
N ALA A 118 -3.43 -21.33 -1.30
CA ALA A 118 -2.41 -20.37 -1.67
C ALA A 118 -2.27 -19.25 -0.62
N LEU A 119 -3.38 -18.67 -0.15
CA LEU A 119 -3.36 -17.64 0.88
C LEU A 119 -2.81 -18.15 2.21
N GLU A 120 -3.23 -19.36 2.64
CA GLU A 120 -2.70 -20.01 3.85
C GLU A 120 -1.19 -20.30 3.73
N SER A 121 -0.74 -20.80 2.57
CA SER A 121 0.69 -21.05 2.35
C SER A 121 1.53 -19.77 2.34
N VAL A 122 1.00 -18.66 1.81
CA VAL A 122 1.65 -17.34 1.90
C VAL A 122 1.75 -16.91 3.36
N ALA A 123 0.64 -16.96 4.12
CA ALA A 123 0.63 -16.59 5.53
C ALA A 123 1.64 -17.41 6.36
N ALA A 124 1.71 -18.73 6.12
CA ALA A 124 2.64 -19.62 6.80
C ALA A 124 4.12 -19.37 6.44
N ALA A 125 4.39 -18.84 5.24
CA ALA A 125 5.74 -18.55 4.76
C ALA A 125 6.22 -17.12 5.13
N LEU A 126 5.32 -16.23 5.55
CA LEU A 126 5.71 -14.91 6.06
C LEU A 126 6.54 -15.04 7.35
N PRO A 127 7.45 -14.09 7.61
CA PRO A 127 8.21 -14.08 8.85
C PRO A 127 7.30 -14.14 10.08
N GLY A 128 7.62 -15.01 11.05
CA GLY A 128 6.76 -15.26 12.21
C GLY A 128 6.48 -14.01 13.06
N GLN A 129 7.39 -13.04 13.07
CA GLN A 129 7.18 -11.76 13.75
C GLN A 129 6.07 -10.90 13.12
N TYR A 130 5.65 -11.18 11.88
CA TYR A 130 4.56 -10.45 11.21
C TYR A 130 3.18 -10.88 11.72
N ARG A 131 3.09 -12.01 12.45
CA ARG A 131 1.83 -12.52 13.03
C ARG A 131 0.71 -12.61 11.98
N ALA A 132 1.02 -13.21 10.84
CA ALA A 132 0.08 -13.36 9.75
C ALA A 132 -1.09 -14.28 10.15
N GLU A 133 -2.31 -13.83 9.92
CA GLU A 133 -3.54 -14.54 10.23
C GLU A 133 -4.43 -14.57 8.99
N VAL A 134 -5.02 -15.75 8.71
CA VAL A 134 -6.02 -15.92 7.66
C VAL A 134 -7.38 -16.13 8.32
N GLN A 135 -8.33 -15.28 7.94
CA GLN A 135 -9.72 -15.34 8.38
C GLN A 135 -10.59 -15.77 7.21
N HIS A 136 -11.62 -16.57 7.49
CA HIS A 136 -12.64 -16.96 6.53
C HIS A 136 -14.02 -16.64 7.09
N ASN A 137 -14.96 -16.32 6.21
CA ASN A 137 -16.36 -16.21 6.62
C ASN A 137 -16.97 -17.60 6.84
N ALA A 138 -18.11 -17.67 7.53
CA ALA A 138 -18.78 -18.93 7.86
C ALA A 138 -19.19 -19.79 6.64
N GLY A 139 -19.22 -19.20 5.44
CA GLY A 139 -19.54 -19.89 4.19
C GLY A 139 -18.32 -20.26 3.33
N ASN A 140 -17.09 -19.95 3.76
CA ASN A 140 -15.86 -20.11 2.97
C ASN A 140 -15.92 -19.47 1.57
N THR A 141 -16.70 -18.39 1.43
CA THR A 141 -16.82 -17.63 0.18
C THR A 141 -15.95 -16.39 0.15
N ARG A 142 -15.39 -15.97 1.30
CA ARG A 142 -14.44 -14.88 1.40
C ARG A 142 -13.33 -15.24 2.37
N PHE A 143 -12.11 -14.94 1.97
CA PHE A 143 -10.89 -15.10 2.74
C PHE A 143 -10.22 -13.74 2.91
N ALA A 144 -9.66 -13.50 4.09
CA ALA A 144 -8.87 -12.32 4.37
C ALA A 144 -7.55 -12.72 5.01
N LEU A 145 -6.47 -12.05 4.64
CA LEU A 145 -5.18 -12.17 5.31
C LEU A 145 -4.85 -10.81 5.93
N HIS A 146 -4.39 -10.84 7.17
CA HIS A 146 -3.84 -9.68 7.85
C HIS A 146 -2.50 -10.05 8.48
N ALA A 147 -1.49 -9.18 8.35
CA ALA A 147 -0.23 -9.29 9.06
C ALA A 147 0.32 -7.89 9.38
N ASP A 148 1.08 -7.79 10.45
CA ASP A 148 1.71 -6.54 10.93
C ASP A 148 3.22 -6.71 10.95
N ALA A 149 3.89 -6.09 9.98
CA ALA A 149 5.34 -6.15 9.87
C ALA A 149 6.09 -5.24 10.86
N GLY A 150 5.35 -4.57 11.76
CA GLY A 150 5.89 -3.57 12.68
C GLY A 150 5.97 -2.19 12.04
N ASP A 151 6.20 -1.18 12.88
CA ASP A 151 6.22 0.23 12.49
C ASP A 151 5.02 0.62 11.61
N PHE A 152 3.82 0.06 11.87
CA PHE A 152 2.55 0.22 11.12
C PHE A 152 2.65 -0.08 9.61
N VAL A 153 3.55 -0.97 9.21
CA VAL A 153 3.51 -1.54 7.86
C VAL A 153 2.65 -2.80 7.91
N GLY A 154 1.45 -2.70 7.34
CA GLY A 154 0.48 -3.78 7.25
C GLY A 154 0.66 -4.60 5.97
N ILE A 155 0.21 -5.85 6.02
CA ILE A 155 -0.03 -6.69 4.85
C ILE A 155 -1.48 -7.15 4.91
N ASP A 156 -2.27 -6.75 3.93
CA ASP A 156 -3.70 -7.05 3.88
C ASP A 156 -4.07 -7.72 2.56
N ALA A 157 -4.99 -8.67 2.60
CA ALA A 157 -5.67 -9.18 1.42
C ALA A 157 -7.12 -9.51 1.74
N SER A 158 -8.01 -9.29 0.79
CA SER A 158 -9.41 -9.72 0.87
C SER A 158 -9.82 -10.28 -0.48
N VAL A 159 -10.18 -11.56 -0.52
CA VAL A 159 -10.38 -12.29 -1.77
C VAL A 159 -11.61 -13.19 -1.68
N GLU A 160 -12.37 -13.26 -2.78
CA GLU A 160 -13.49 -14.20 -2.89
C GLU A 160 -12.98 -15.62 -3.14
N GLY A 161 -13.71 -16.63 -2.68
CA GLY A 161 -13.27 -18.02 -2.80
C GLY A 161 -13.13 -18.52 -4.24
N THR A 162 -13.93 -17.96 -5.15
CA THR A 162 -13.88 -18.24 -6.60
C THR A 162 -12.97 -17.29 -7.36
N ALA A 163 -12.28 -16.39 -6.64
CA ALA A 163 -11.29 -15.54 -7.28
C ALA A 163 -10.12 -16.38 -7.77
N THR A 164 -9.23 -15.69 -8.43
CA THR A 164 -8.35 -16.27 -9.42
C THR A 164 -6.97 -15.60 -9.29
N ALA A 165 -6.95 -14.40 -8.71
CA ALA A 165 -5.79 -13.70 -8.20
C ALA A 165 -6.01 -13.24 -6.75
N ILE A 166 -4.93 -13.17 -5.98
CA ILE A 166 -4.85 -12.59 -4.64
C ILE A 166 -4.02 -11.32 -4.76
N THR A 167 -4.57 -10.18 -4.36
CA THR A 167 -3.79 -8.95 -4.19
C THR A 167 -3.42 -8.82 -2.73
N LEU A 168 -2.12 -8.93 -2.44
CA LEU A 168 -1.53 -8.66 -1.12
C LEU A 168 -1.07 -7.20 -1.12
N GLU A 169 -1.78 -6.35 -0.40
CA GLU A 169 -1.48 -4.94 -0.25
C GLU A 169 -0.47 -4.76 0.90
N VAL A 170 0.68 -4.16 0.62
CA VAL A 170 1.63 -3.71 1.64
C VAL A 170 1.45 -2.20 1.80
N SER A 171 1.00 -1.76 2.97
CA SER A 171 0.67 -0.36 3.22
C SER A 171 1.31 0.18 4.50
N THR A 172 1.62 1.48 4.54
CA THR A 172 2.20 2.13 5.74
C THR A 172 1.18 2.64 6.73
N GLY A 173 -0.12 2.55 6.41
CA GLY A 173 -1.13 3.42 6.98
C GLY A 173 -0.87 4.90 6.64
N CYS A 174 -1.75 5.77 7.15
CA CYS A 174 -1.65 7.21 6.92
C CYS A 174 -0.54 7.89 7.74
N ARG A 175 0.43 8.53 7.08
CA ARG A 175 1.61 9.15 7.71
C ARG A 175 1.76 10.65 7.42
N PRO A 176 2.48 11.40 8.28
CA PRO A 176 2.90 12.74 7.95
C PRO A 176 3.73 12.77 6.66
N ARG A 177 3.44 13.76 5.81
CA ARG A 177 4.25 14.02 4.61
C ARG A 177 5.66 14.44 4.99
N SER A 178 6.64 13.98 4.22
CA SER A 178 8.03 14.39 4.30
C SER A 178 8.41 15.26 3.10
N SER A 179 9.28 16.25 3.33
CA SER A 179 9.95 16.97 2.23
C SER A 179 11.00 16.06 1.57
N GLY A 180 11.08 16.06 0.25
CA GLY A 180 12.08 15.29 -0.49
C GLY A 180 11.64 13.86 -0.90
N VAL A 181 10.41 13.47 -0.58
CA VAL A 181 9.78 12.28 -1.16
C VAL A 181 9.06 12.69 -2.45
N ASP A 182 9.34 11.97 -3.53
CA ASP A 182 8.55 12.04 -4.75
C ASP A 182 7.33 11.14 -4.59
N TYR A 183 6.15 11.76 -4.54
CA TYR A 183 4.86 11.07 -4.39
C TYR A 183 4.26 10.62 -5.73
N ALA A 184 4.95 10.89 -6.84
CA ALA A 184 4.59 10.42 -8.17
C ALA A 184 5.87 10.01 -8.93
N PRO A 185 6.62 9.02 -8.40
CA PRO A 185 7.92 8.67 -8.94
C PRO A 185 7.79 8.25 -10.40
N ALA A 186 8.66 8.81 -11.24
CA ALA A 186 8.75 8.41 -12.64
C ALA A 186 9.13 6.93 -12.74
N PRO A 187 8.61 6.18 -13.72
CA PRO A 187 9.01 4.79 -13.91
C PRO A 187 10.51 4.66 -14.17
N VAL A 188 11.14 3.69 -13.52
CA VAL A 188 12.57 3.39 -13.70
C VAL A 188 12.75 2.50 -14.93
N VAL A 189 13.69 2.86 -15.80
CA VAL A 189 14.11 2.05 -16.96
C VAL A 189 15.51 1.50 -16.70
N PRO A 190 15.66 0.20 -16.38
CA PRO A 190 16.98 -0.39 -16.15
C PRO A 190 17.71 -0.72 -17.47
N PRO A 191 19.01 -1.04 -17.39
CA PRO A 191 19.76 -1.50 -18.56
C PRO A 191 19.21 -2.82 -19.13
N ALA A 192 19.19 -2.93 -20.45
CA ALA A 192 18.56 -4.04 -21.19
C ALA A 192 19.21 -5.43 -20.95
N SER A 193 20.42 -5.50 -20.38
CA SER A 193 21.17 -6.75 -20.17
C SER A 193 20.60 -7.64 -19.06
N GLU A 194 19.64 -7.16 -18.28
CA GLU A 194 19.08 -7.89 -17.13
C GLU A 194 17.63 -8.37 -17.35
N VAL A 195 17.11 -8.20 -18.57
CA VAL A 195 15.72 -8.54 -18.91
C VAL A 195 15.57 -10.04 -19.15
N PRO A 196 14.57 -10.70 -18.53
CA PRO A 196 14.32 -12.12 -18.76
C PRO A 196 14.04 -12.44 -20.23
N ALA A 197 14.68 -13.50 -20.76
CA ALA A 197 14.45 -13.93 -22.15
C ALA A 197 12.98 -14.28 -22.43
N ALA A 198 12.25 -14.81 -21.44
CA ALA A 198 10.82 -15.10 -21.54
C ALA A 198 10.00 -13.82 -21.78
N PHE A 199 10.35 -12.71 -21.12
CA PHE A 199 9.69 -11.42 -21.32
C PHE A 199 9.94 -10.86 -22.73
N LEU A 200 11.20 -10.86 -23.17
CA LEU A 200 11.55 -10.41 -24.53
C LEU A 200 10.90 -11.29 -25.60
N GLY A 201 10.81 -12.60 -25.35
CA GLY A 201 10.09 -13.56 -26.19
C GLY A 201 8.60 -13.22 -26.28
N ALA A 202 7.95 -12.93 -25.16
CA ALA A 202 6.54 -12.52 -25.11
C ALA A 202 6.31 -11.20 -25.86
N LEU A 203 7.13 -10.17 -25.64
CA LEU A 203 7.02 -8.90 -26.38
C LEU A 203 7.17 -9.12 -27.88
N LYS A 204 8.16 -9.92 -28.29
CA LYS A 204 8.37 -10.25 -29.71
C LYS A 204 7.17 -11.01 -30.30
N ALA A 205 6.63 -11.99 -29.58
CA ALA A 205 5.48 -12.77 -30.03
C ALA A 205 4.22 -11.89 -30.21
N LEU A 206 4.06 -10.88 -29.36
CA LEU A 206 2.98 -9.90 -29.44
C LEU A 206 3.28 -8.73 -30.39
N GLY A 207 4.43 -8.72 -31.07
CA GLY A 207 4.82 -7.63 -31.97
C GLY A 207 5.06 -6.29 -31.28
N ALA A 208 5.35 -6.30 -29.98
CA ALA A 208 5.56 -5.11 -29.16
C ALA A 208 6.98 -4.54 -29.26
N GLU A 209 7.10 -3.23 -29.10
CA GLU A 209 8.39 -2.58 -28.88
C GLU A 209 8.95 -2.92 -27.48
N GLN A 210 10.27 -2.90 -27.33
CA GLN A 210 10.93 -3.13 -26.04
C GLN A 210 10.91 -1.88 -25.15
N LYS A 211 9.71 -1.39 -24.86
CA LYS A 211 9.45 -0.29 -23.91
C LYS A 211 8.79 -0.87 -22.68
N TYR A 212 9.50 -0.81 -21.56
CA TYR A 212 9.03 -1.38 -20.30
C TYR A 212 9.56 -0.58 -19.11
N THR A 213 8.91 -0.78 -17.97
CA THR A 213 9.27 -0.23 -16.67
C THR A 213 9.66 -1.39 -15.76
N VAL A 214 10.41 -1.10 -14.69
CA VAL A 214 10.77 -2.12 -13.71
C VAL A 214 10.45 -1.67 -12.30
N THR A 215 9.83 -2.60 -11.55
CA THR A 215 9.63 -2.50 -10.12
C THR A 215 10.50 -3.51 -9.42
N GLU A 216 11.11 -3.12 -8.30
CA GLU A 216 12.01 -3.96 -7.53
C GLU A 216 11.59 -4.03 -6.06
N ALA A 217 11.96 -5.14 -5.41
CA ALA A 217 11.89 -5.32 -3.97
C ALA A 217 13.08 -6.15 -3.48
N THR A 218 13.64 -5.78 -2.33
CA THR A 218 14.77 -6.47 -1.72
C THR A 218 14.29 -7.72 -0.98
N CYS A 219 14.71 -8.91 -1.42
CA CYS A 219 14.34 -10.19 -0.83
C CYS A 219 15.07 -10.43 0.51
N PRO A 220 14.48 -11.22 1.43
CA PRO A 220 15.13 -11.61 2.69
C PRO A 220 16.48 -12.33 2.50
N SER A 221 16.71 -12.96 1.35
CA SER A 221 17.97 -13.63 0.99
C SER A 221 19.09 -12.67 0.57
N GLY A 222 18.81 -11.36 0.47
CA GLY A 222 19.74 -10.35 -0.07
C GLY A 222 19.73 -10.25 -1.59
N ARG A 223 18.92 -11.06 -2.29
CA ARG A 223 18.64 -10.89 -3.73
C ARG A 223 17.59 -9.81 -3.96
N THR A 224 17.38 -9.45 -5.23
CA THR A 224 16.34 -8.49 -5.64
C THR A 224 15.30 -9.20 -6.50
N ALA A 225 14.04 -9.15 -6.09
CA ALA A 225 12.93 -9.52 -6.95
C ALA A 225 12.59 -8.36 -7.87
N ARG A 226 12.25 -8.65 -9.13
CA ARG A 226 12.04 -7.65 -10.17
C ARG A 226 10.86 -8.01 -11.04
N THR A 227 9.96 -7.05 -11.26
CA THR A 227 8.88 -7.16 -12.24
C THR A 227 9.12 -6.18 -13.37
N PHE A 228 9.23 -6.71 -14.58
CA PHE A 228 9.31 -5.96 -15.83
C PHE A 228 7.91 -5.84 -16.41
N THR A 229 7.48 -4.63 -16.75
CA THR A 229 6.11 -4.38 -17.22
C THR A 229 6.14 -3.56 -18.52
N ALA A 230 5.48 -4.07 -19.55
CA ALA A 230 5.17 -3.33 -20.77
C ALA A 230 3.66 -3.17 -20.90
N GLU A 231 3.21 -1.97 -21.24
CA GLU A 231 1.79 -1.61 -21.32
C GLU A 231 1.44 -0.99 -22.68
N GLY A 232 0.14 -0.91 -22.98
CA GLY A 232 -0.35 -0.27 -24.21
C GLY A 232 -0.03 -1.04 -25.48
N ILE A 233 0.19 -2.36 -25.37
CA ILE A 233 0.53 -3.22 -26.50
C ILE A 233 -0.74 -3.48 -27.29
N LYS A 234 -0.78 -3.02 -28.55
CA LYS A 234 -1.88 -3.37 -29.44
C LYS A 234 -1.73 -4.83 -29.86
N VAL A 235 -2.67 -5.68 -29.46
CA VAL A 235 -2.65 -7.08 -29.88
C VAL A 235 -3.56 -7.25 -31.10
N SER A 236 -3.04 -7.92 -32.13
CA SER A 236 -3.82 -8.38 -33.27
C SER A 236 -3.93 -9.90 -33.21
N GLY A 237 -5.07 -10.42 -32.74
CA GLY A 237 -5.32 -11.86 -32.60
C GLY A 237 -5.36 -12.32 -31.15
N ASP A 238 -5.44 -13.65 -30.95
CA ASP A 238 -5.49 -14.28 -29.63
C ASP A 238 -4.08 -14.34 -29.00
N PRO A 239 -3.82 -13.61 -27.90
CA PRO A 239 -2.53 -13.63 -27.20
C PRO A 239 -2.11 -15.04 -26.76
N GLY A 240 -3.07 -15.89 -26.37
CA GLY A 240 -2.78 -17.25 -25.89
C GLY A 240 -2.11 -18.11 -26.96
N TRP A 241 -2.54 -17.99 -28.21
CA TRP A 241 -1.91 -18.67 -29.34
C TRP A 241 -0.51 -18.14 -29.63
N ALA A 242 -0.32 -16.83 -29.62
CA ALA A 242 0.97 -16.20 -29.87
C ALA A 242 2.01 -16.58 -28.79
N LEU A 243 1.56 -16.76 -27.54
CA LEU A 243 2.42 -17.08 -26.40
C LEU A 243 2.71 -18.58 -26.27
N GLY A 244 2.04 -19.46 -27.02
CA GLY A 244 2.23 -20.91 -26.95
C GLY A 244 3.70 -21.33 -27.13
N ASP A 245 4.40 -20.71 -28.09
CA ASP A 245 5.82 -20.96 -28.35
C ASP A 245 6.74 -20.40 -27.26
N VAL A 246 6.34 -19.30 -26.60
CA VAL A 246 7.09 -18.66 -25.51
C VAL A 246 7.00 -19.49 -24.23
N ALA A 247 5.83 -20.09 -23.99
CA ALA A 247 5.59 -20.96 -22.86
C ALA A 247 6.24 -22.34 -23.03
N GLY A 248 6.50 -22.82 -24.25
CA GLY A 248 7.38 -23.99 -24.48
C GLY A 248 7.00 -25.31 -23.77
N GLY A 249 5.73 -25.50 -23.38
CA GLY A 249 5.27 -26.66 -22.60
C GLY A 249 5.42 -26.53 -21.08
N GLU A 250 5.73 -25.33 -20.59
CA GLU A 250 5.87 -25.01 -19.17
C GLU A 250 4.53 -24.97 -18.41
N VAL A 251 4.58 -24.73 -17.10
CA VAL A 251 3.39 -24.78 -16.24
C VAL A 251 2.47 -23.59 -16.54
N VAL A 252 1.33 -23.88 -17.16
CA VAL A 252 0.22 -22.94 -17.30
C VAL A 252 -0.47 -22.80 -15.95
N ILE A 253 -0.45 -21.60 -15.40
CA ILE A 253 -1.17 -21.24 -14.17
C ILE A 253 -2.58 -20.78 -14.53
N ARG A 254 -2.73 -20.03 -15.62
CA ARG A 254 -4.02 -19.56 -16.13
C ARG A 254 -3.98 -19.36 -17.64
N ALA A 255 -5.11 -19.64 -18.29
CA ALA A 255 -5.35 -19.36 -19.71
C ALA A 255 -6.83 -18.98 -19.92
N ASP A 256 -7.20 -17.78 -19.46
CA ASP A 256 -8.51 -17.18 -19.62
C ASP A 256 -8.54 -16.25 -20.85
N PRO A 257 -9.73 -15.89 -21.40
CA PRO A 257 -9.83 -15.08 -22.62
C PRO A 257 -9.14 -13.70 -22.58
N HIS A 258 -8.86 -13.17 -21.40
CA HIS A 258 -8.24 -11.85 -21.20
C HIS A 258 -7.06 -11.89 -20.21
N GLU A 259 -6.66 -13.07 -19.76
CA GLU A 259 -5.56 -13.22 -18.81
C GLU A 259 -4.86 -14.56 -19.01
N TRP A 260 -3.55 -14.51 -19.21
CA TRP A 260 -2.69 -15.69 -19.29
C TRP A 260 -1.56 -15.56 -18.29
N ALA A 261 -1.32 -16.61 -17.51
CA ALA A 261 -0.25 -16.65 -16.54
C ALA A 261 0.53 -17.95 -16.67
N TYR A 262 1.84 -17.84 -16.82
CA TYR A 262 2.76 -18.94 -17.03
C TYR A 262 3.91 -18.87 -16.04
N ARG A 263 4.41 -20.03 -15.62
CA ARG A 263 5.70 -20.12 -14.97
C ARG A 263 6.70 -20.66 -15.99
N VAL A 264 7.57 -19.80 -16.50
CA VAL A 264 8.64 -20.18 -17.46
C VAL A 264 9.94 -20.30 -16.68
N LYS A 265 10.31 -21.52 -16.27
CA LYS A 265 11.41 -21.77 -15.32
C LYS A 265 11.18 -21.00 -14.00
N GLU A 266 12.04 -20.04 -13.70
CA GLU A 266 11.98 -19.21 -12.48
C GLU A 266 11.24 -17.88 -12.71
N VAL A 267 10.73 -17.64 -13.92
CA VAL A 267 10.07 -16.39 -14.30
C VAL A 267 8.55 -16.57 -14.28
N SER A 268 7.86 -15.70 -13.56
CA SER A 268 6.41 -15.57 -13.65
C SER A 268 6.07 -14.62 -14.80
N LEU A 269 5.49 -15.14 -15.87
CA LEU A 269 5.06 -14.35 -17.03
C LEU A 269 3.54 -14.21 -16.99
N VAL A 270 3.04 -12.98 -17.02
CA VAL A 270 1.61 -12.70 -17.07
C VAL A 270 1.31 -11.77 -18.24
N VAL A 271 0.22 -12.05 -18.95
CA VAL A 271 -0.33 -11.19 -19.98
C VAL A 271 -1.79 -10.95 -19.65
N THR A 272 -2.17 -9.70 -19.49
CA THR A 272 -3.56 -9.28 -19.29
C THR A 272 -3.99 -8.40 -20.46
N GLU A 273 -5.22 -8.58 -20.93
CA GLU A 273 -5.81 -7.77 -21.99
C GLU A 273 -7.04 -7.02 -21.48
N GLY A 274 -7.13 -5.74 -21.80
CA GLY A 274 -8.28 -4.89 -21.51
C GLY A 274 -8.40 -3.78 -22.54
N ASP A 275 -9.62 -3.43 -22.95
CA ASP A 275 -9.88 -2.33 -23.89
C ASP A 275 -9.07 -2.39 -25.20
N GLY A 276 -8.78 -3.61 -25.69
CA GLY A 276 -8.00 -3.84 -26.92
C GLY A 276 -6.50 -3.56 -26.80
N VAL A 277 -5.99 -3.40 -25.58
CA VAL A 277 -4.56 -3.30 -25.28
C VAL A 277 -4.14 -4.38 -24.28
N ALA A 278 -2.94 -4.91 -24.45
CA ALA A 278 -2.34 -5.83 -23.52
C ALA A 278 -1.29 -5.15 -22.64
N ARG A 279 -1.18 -5.69 -21.42
CA ARG A 279 -0.06 -5.51 -20.50
C ARG A 279 0.65 -6.85 -20.36
N VAL A 280 1.96 -6.83 -20.49
CA VAL A 280 2.84 -7.99 -20.27
C VAL A 280 3.66 -7.68 -19.04
N SER A 281 3.67 -8.57 -18.06
CA SER A 281 4.56 -8.51 -16.91
C SER A 281 5.40 -9.78 -16.81
N ALA A 282 6.67 -9.64 -16.42
CA ALA A 282 7.54 -10.76 -16.10
C ALA A 282 8.26 -10.52 -14.78
N THR A 283 8.11 -11.45 -13.84
CA THR A 283 8.71 -11.34 -12.52
C THR A 283 9.78 -12.39 -12.32
N VAL A 284 10.98 -11.94 -11.97
CA VAL A 284 12.02 -12.76 -11.34
C VAL A 284 11.79 -12.69 -9.84
N GLY A 285 11.46 -13.84 -9.24
CA GLY A 285 11.10 -13.95 -7.83
C GLY A 285 12.31 -13.92 -6.88
N CYS A 286 12.07 -14.33 -5.63
CA CYS A 286 13.09 -14.39 -4.59
C CYS A 286 13.78 -15.75 -4.44
N ARG A 287 13.44 -16.74 -5.28
CA ARG A 287 14.00 -18.10 -5.27
C ARG A 287 15.24 -18.28 -6.13
#